data_AF-A0A1H9PV67-F1
#
_entry.id   AF-A0A1H9PV67-F1
#
_cell.length_a   1.000
_cell.length_b   1.000
_cell.length_c   1.000
_cell.angle_alpha   90.00
_cell.angle_beta   90.00
_cell.angle_gamma   90.00
#
_symmetry.space_group_name_H-M   'P 1'
#
loop_
_entity.id
_entity.type
_entity.pdbx_description
1 polymer ?
#
loop_
_entity_poly.entity_id
_entity_poly.type
_entity_poly.pdbx_seq_one_letter_code
_entity_poly.pdbx_strand_id
1 'polypeptide(L)'
;MRLFSLMQLLTAMVVFGIYFYFIELVIIENIWFKLLIFVLLFLALGYFFKLFEGHFKIFNKRIDNQTSVWIVVALIFIPLFFVF
;
A
#
# COMPACT_ATOMS: atom_id res chain seq x y z
N MET A 1 -1.75 -3.75 16.49
CA MET A 1 -2.28 -3.85 15.10
C MET A 1 -2.22 -5.32 14.64
N ARG A 2 -3.06 -5.77 13.69
CA ARG A 2 -2.89 -7.13 13.10
C ARG A 2 -1.74 -7.09 12.10
N LEU A 3 -0.97 -8.17 12.00
CA LEU A 3 0.07 -8.33 10.97
C LEU A 3 -0.51 -8.12 9.57
N PHE A 4 -1.75 -8.60 9.36
CA PHE A 4 -2.49 -8.38 8.12
C PHE A 4 -2.57 -6.91 7.71
N SER A 5 -2.92 -6.02 8.65
CA SER A 5 -3.07 -4.59 8.37
C SER A 5 -1.74 -3.92 8.01
N LEU A 6 -0.62 -4.39 8.59
CA LEU A 6 0.72 -3.91 8.23
C LEU A 6 1.11 -4.36 6.82
N MET A 7 0.77 -5.60 6.44
CA MET A 7 0.99 -6.07 5.08
C MET A 7 0.09 -5.34 4.07
N GLN A 8 -1.16 -5.04 4.43
CA GLN A 8 -2.03 -4.20 3.61
C GLN A 8 -1.43 -2.82 3.35
N LEU A 9 -0.90 -2.19 4.40
CA LEU A 9 -0.23 -0.89 4.31
C LEU A 9 1.00 -0.95 3.39
N LEU A 10 1.86 -1.95 3.57
CA LEU A 10 3.05 -2.16 2.73
C LEU A 10 2.70 -2.34 1.26
N THR A 11 1.77 -3.25 0.96
CA THR A 11 1.35 -3.53 -0.42
C THR A 11 0.67 -2.31 -1.04
N ALA A 12 -0.14 -1.57 -0.27
CA ALA A 12 -0.72 -0.31 -0.74
C ALA A 12 0.36 0.73 -1.09
N MET A 13 1.38 0.91 -0.24
CA MET A 13 2.49 1.82 -0.53
C MET A 13 3.25 1.44 -1.79
N VAL A 14 3.53 0.16 -2.02
CA VAL A 14 4.19 -0.30 -3.26
C VAL A 14 3.34 0.02 -4.48
N VAL A 15 2.03 -0.26 -4.44
CA VAL A 15 1.14 0.00 -5.58
C VAL A 15 1.00 1.50 -5.84
N PHE A 16 0.88 2.34 -4.80
CA PHE A 16 0.88 3.79 -4.97
C PHE A 16 2.22 4.30 -5.51
N GLY A 17 3.34 3.75 -5.05
CA GLY A 17 4.67 4.07 -5.58
C GLY A 17 4.78 3.76 -7.07
N ILE A 18 4.31 2.59 -7.51
CA ILE A 18 4.25 2.22 -8.94
C ILE A 18 3.33 3.16 -9.71
N TYR A 19 2.17 3.50 -9.13
CA TYR A 19 1.22 4.43 -9.76
C TYR A 19 1.84 5.81 -10.00
N PHE A 20 2.42 6.43 -8.97
CA PHE A 20 3.05 7.74 -9.11
C PHE A 20 4.29 7.69 -10.01
N TYR A 21 5.11 6.65 -9.92
CA TYR A 21 6.33 6.57 -10.74
C TYR A 21 6.04 6.29 -12.22
N PHE A 22 5.12 5.38 -12.56
CA PHE A 22 4.87 5.01 -13.95
C PHE A 22 3.67 5.76 -14.55
N ILE A 23 2.53 5.78 -13.87
CA ILE A 23 1.28 6.29 -14.46
C ILE A 23 1.24 7.81 -14.44
N GLU A 24 1.74 8.45 -13.38
CA GLU A 24 1.77 9.92 -13.33
C GLU A 24 2.82 10.50 -14.28
N LEU A 25 4.02 9.92 -14.33
CA LEU A 25 5.15 10.45 -15.11
C LEU A 25 5.19 10.00 -16.58
N VAL A 26 4.73 8.79 -16.93
CA VAL A 26 5.09 8.17 -18.23
C VAL A 26 3.91 7.95 -19.17
N ILE A 27 2.72 7.61 -18.66
CA ILE A 27 1.77 6.84 -19.50
C ILE A 27 0.66 7.71 -20.13
N ILE A 28 0.14 8.76 -19.46
CA ILE A 28 -1.09 9.42 -19.95
C ILE A 28 -1.12 10.92 -19.63
N GLU A 29 -1.32 11.80 -20.60
CA GLU A 29 -1.53 13.23 -20.35
C GLU A 29 -2.94 13.54 -19.82
N ASN A 30 -3.91 12.68 -20.13
CA ASN A 30 -5.31 12.84 -19.75
C ASN A 30 -5.58 12.46 -18.28
N ILE A 31 -5.94 13.46 -17.48
CA ILE A 31 -6.29 13.35 -16.05
C ILE A 31 -7.39 12.31 -15.80
N TRP A 32 -8.42 12.24 -16.65
CA TRP A 32 -9.55 11.33 -16.45
C TRP A 32 -9.12 9.86 -16.54
N PHE A 33 -8.20 9.56 -17.46
CA PHE A 33 -7.64 8.22 -17.59
C PHE A 33 -6.75 7.85 -16.38
N LYS A 34 -5.92 8.78 -15.90
CA LYS A 34 -5.13 8.56 -14.66
C LYS A 34 -6.04 8.22 -13.48
N LEU A 35 -7.15 8.94 -13.35
CA LEU A 35 -8.13 8.75 -12.28
C LEU A 35 -8.87 7.41 -12.42
N LEU A 36 -9.25 7.03 -13.63
CA LEU A 36 -9.87 5.73 -13.89
C LEU A 36 -8.95 4.55 -13.54
N ILE A 37 -7.66 4.63 -13.93
CA ILE A 37 -6.67 3.60 -13.59
C ILE A 37 -6.42 3.56 -12.08
N PHE A 38 -6.36 4.71 -11.42
CA PHE A 38 -6.24 4.79 -9.96
C PHE A 38 -7.39 4.05 -9.26
N VAL A 39 -8.63 4.33 -9.66
CA VAL A 39 -9.82 3.69 -9.09
C VAL A 39 -9.79 2.18 -9.34
N LEU A 40 -9.40 1.74 -10.54
CA LEU A 40 -9.24 0.32 -10.87
C LEU A 40 -8.19 -0.37 -9.99
N LEU A 41 -7.02 0.24 -9.81
CA LEU A 41 -5.97 -0.29 -8.94
C LEU A 41 -6.41 -0.36 -7.49
N PHE A 42 -7.09 0.67 -7.00
CA PHE A 42 -7.60 0.71 -5.63
C PHE A 42 -8.66 -0.37 -5.38
N LEU A 43 -9.58 -0.56 -6.32
CA LEU A 43 -10.58 -1.62 -6.24
C LEU A 43 -9.94 -3.01 -6.32
N ALA A 44 -8.96 -3.21 -7.21
CA ALA A 44 -8.22 -4.47 -7.31
C ALA A 44 -7.49 -4.81 -6.01
N LEU A 45 -6.78 -3.84 -5.41
CA LEU A 45 -6.16 -3.99 -4.09
C LEU A 45 -7.16 -4.40 -3.02
N GLY A 46 -8.28 -3.69 -2.93
CA GLY A 46 -9.34 -4.00 -1.97
C GLY A 46 -9.91 -5.41 -2.17
N TYR A 47 -10.09 -5.83 -3.41
CA TYR A 47 -10.54 -7.19 -3.74
C TYR A 47 -9.52 -8.25 -3.33
N PHE A 48 -8.23 -8.05 -3.66
CA PHE A 48 -7.16 -8.97 -3.26
C PHE A 48 -7.09 -9.09 -1.73
N PHE A 49 -7.14 -7.98 -1.00
CA PHE A 49 -7.11 -8.04 0.45
C PHE A 49 -8.29 -8.80 1.04
N LYS A 50 -9.52 -8.59 0.53
CA LYS A 50 -10.67 -9.41 0.98
C LYS A 50 -10.48 -10.88 0.67
N LEU A 51 -9.88 -11.22 -0.48
CA LEU A 51 -9.59 -12.60 -0.86
C LEU A 51 -8.55 -13.25 0.05
N PHE A 52 -7.55 -12.50 0.53
CA PHE A 52 -6.49 -13.01 1.41
C PHE A 52 -6.84 -12.97 2.89
N GLU A 53 -7.89 -12.23 3.28
CA GLU A 53 -8.33 -12.12 4.67
C GLU A 53 -8.89 -13.47 5.16
N GLY A 54 -8.17 -14.12 6.09
CA GLY A 54 -8.59 -15.37 6.72
C GLY A 54 -7.95 -16.64 6.16
N HIS A 55 -7.25 -16.58 5.02
CA HIS A 55 -6.58 -17.76 4.46
C HIS A 55 -5.33 -18.20 5.23
N PHE A 56 -4.64 -17.28 5.93
CA PHE A 56 -3.43 -17.61 6.68
C PHE A 56 -3.57 -17.24 8.16
N LYS A 57 -3.42 -18.24 9.04
CA LYS A 57 -3.43 -18.05 10.51
C LYS A 57 -2.38 -17.04 11.01
N ILE A 58 -1.28 -16.89 10.28
CA ILE A 58 -0.18 -15.96 10.61
C ILE A 58 -0.65 -14.49 10.52
N PHE A 59 -1.59 -14.16 9.63
CA PHE A 59 -2.09 -12.79 9.45
C PHE A 59 -2.97 -12.29 10.59
N ASN A 60 -3.56 -13.19 11.37
CA ASN A 60 -4.32 -12.86 12.58
C ASN A 60 -3.44 -12.66 13.82
N LYS A 61 -2.12 -12.87 13.72
CA LYS A 61 -1.21 -12.61 14.83
C LYS A 61 -1.19 -11.10 15.13
N ARG A 62 -1.41 -10.76 16.40
CA ARG A 62 -1.30 -9.38 16.88
C ARG A 62 0.17 -9.04 17.08
N ILE A 63 0.58 -7.89 16.54
CA ILE A 63 1.88 -7.28 16.83
C ILE A 63 1.67 -6.30 17.98
N ASP A 64 2.69 -6.20 18.83
CA ASP A 64 2.76 -5.21 19.90
C ASP A 64 2.58 -3.78 19.36
N ASN A 65 1.90 -2.95 20.14
CA ASN A 65 1.47 -1.64 19.65
C ASN A 65 2.67 -0.71 19.41
N GLN A 66 3.70 -0.80 20.25
CA GLN A 66 4.91 0.03 20.10
C GLN A 66 5.64 -0.34 18.82
N THR A 67 5.89 -1.64 18.59
CA THR A 67 6.56 -2.11 17.37
C THR A 67 5.79 -1.70 16.10
N SER A 68 4.46 -1.78 16.13
CA SER A 68 3.63 -1.38 14.99
C SER A 68 3.77 0.11 14.65
N VAL A 69 3.83 0.97 15.67
CA VAL A 69 4.02 2.42 15.46
C VAL A 69 5.40 2.68 14.87
N TRP A 70 6.45 2.06 15.41
CA TRP A 70 7.81 2.20 14.86
C TRP A 70 7.92 1.76 13.41
N ILE A 71 7.24 0.67 13.01
CA ILE A 71 7.21 0.22 11.62
C ILE A 71 6.53 1.26 10.72
N VAL A 72 5.38 1.80 11.12
CA VAL A 72 4.65 2.82 10.35
C VAL A 72 5.49 4.10 10.22
N VAL A 73 6.11 4.54 11.32
CA VAL A 73 7.01 5.69 11.33
C VAL A 73 8.19 5.44 10.38
N ALA A 74 8.88 4.32 10.51
CA ALA A 74 9.98 3.97 9.60
C ALA A 74 9.52 3.98 8.13
N LEU A 75 8.34 3.43 7.84
CA LEU A 75 7.78 3.39 6.48
C LEU A 75 7.60 4.78 5.85
N ILE A 76 7.18 5.77 6.64
CA ILE A 76 6.96 7.15 6.17
C ILE A 76 8.30 7.89 6.02
N PHE A 77 9.24 7.67 6.93
CA PHE A 77 10.52 8.38 6.94
C PHE A 77 11.52 7.83 5.91
N ILE A 78 11.49 6.54 5.58
CA ILE A 78 12.37 5.94 4.55
C ILE A 78 12.32 6.69 3.22
N PRO A 79 11.15 6.91 2.57
CA PRO A 79 11.11 7.62 1.30
C PRO A 79 11.52 9.09 1.42
N LEU A 80 11.34 9.75 2.57
CA LEU A 80 11.83 11.11 2.78
C LEU A 80 13.36 11.17 2.72
N PHE A 81 14.07 10.13 3.20
CA PHE A 81 15.53 10.08 3.13
C PHE A 81 16.11 9.87 1.72
N PHE A 82 15.33 9.36 0.77
CA PHE A 82 15.77 9.18 -0.63
C PHE A 82 15.45 10.38 -1.52
N VAL A 83 14.64 11.33 -1.04
CA VAL A 83 14.17 12.50 -1.80
C VAL A 83 14.99 13.78 -1.47
N PHE A 84 15.84 13.76 -0.43
CA PHE A 84 16.85 14.78 -0.12
C PHE A 84 18.25 14.30 -0.54
#